data_AF-A0A7W0Y4N1-F1
#
_entry.id   AF-A0A7W0Y4N1-F1
#
_cell.length_a   1.000
_cell.length_b   1.000
_cell.length_c   1.000
_cell.angle_alpha   90.00
_cell.angle_beta   90.00
_cell.angle_gamma   90.00
#
_symmetry.space_group_name_H-M   'P 1'
#
loop_
_entity.id
_entity.type
_entity.pdbx_description
1 polymer ?
#
loop_
_entity_poly.entity_id
_entity_poly.type
_entity_poly.pdbx_seq_one_letter_code
_entity_poly.pdbx_strand_id
1 'polypeptide(L)'
;MSPRVTGLGMLVTLGVMTGMASADPKVLKGPYLQDLAPTSITVMWQFDEPSDAKLIVEGPGGVKTLEIPKARMAEARVEGLEPSSRYVYR
;
A
#
# COMPACT_ATOMS: atom_id res chain seq x y z
N MET A 1 67.28 19.66 11.66
CA MET A 1 67.37 18.65 10.59
C MET A 1 66.23 17.65 10.81
N SER A 2 65.10 17.82 10.13
CA SER A 2 63.96 16.86 10.10
C SER A 2 64.30 15.66 9.19
N PRO A 3 63.45 14.61 8.96
CA PRO A 3 62.14 14.19 9.54
C PRO A 3 62.12 12.66 9.89
N ARG A 4 61.04 12.02 10.41
CA ARG A 4 59.94 11.41 9.62
C ARG A 4 58.88 10.73 10.50
N VAL A 5 57.65 10.82 9.98
CA VAL A 5 56.34 10.37 10.44
C VAL A 5 56.16 8.85 10.31
N THR A 6 55.41 8.22 11.22
CA THR A 6 54.65 6.99 10.89
C THR A 6 53.33 7.03 11.66
N GLY A 7 52.36 7.76 11.10
CA GLY A 7 50.97 7.67 11.50
C GLY A 7 50.34 6.44 10.85
N LEU A 8 49.89 5.49 11.67
CA LEU A 8 49.11 4.34 11.21
C LEU A 8 47.69 4.84 10.92
N GLY A 9 47.37 5.05 9.63
CA GLY A 9 46.05 5.47 9.20
C GLY A 9 45.03 4.34 9.36
N MET A 10 44.09 4.50 10.28
CA MET A 10 42.89 3.68 10.34
C MET A 10 41.90 4.20 9.29
N LEU A 11 41.76 3.47 8.18
CA LEU A 11 40.80 3.78 7.14
C LEU A 11 39.42 3.26 7.58
N VAL A 12 38.58 4.13 8.16
CA VAL A 12 37.17 3.83 8.38
C VAL A 12 36.44 4.10 7.07
N THR A 13 36.14 3.06 6.30
CA THR A 13 35.26 3.15 5.15
C THR A 13 33.82 3.34 5.64
N LEU A 14 33.36 4.59 5.65
CA LEU A 14 31.96 4.92 5.90
C LEU A 14 31.15 4.52 4.67
N GLY A 15 30.58 3.31 4.69
CA GLY A 15 29.64 2.86 3.66
C GLY A 15 28.38 3.70 3.73
N VAL A 16 28.18 4.58 2.75
CA VAL A 16 26.92 5.31 2.59
C VAL A 16 25.86 4.31 2.14
N MET A 17 25.08 3.79 3.10
CA MET A 17 23.84 3.07 2.82
C MET A 17 22.86 4.09 2.25
N THR A 18 22.83 4.26 0.93
CA THR A 18 21.76 4.98 0.25
C THR A 18 20.51 4.10 0.31
N GLY A 19 19.81 4.10 1.45
CA GLY A 19 18.45 3.58 1.51
C GLY A 19 17.60 4.43 0.57
N MET A 20 17.14 3.86 -0.55
CA MET A 20 16.13 4.51 -1.37
C MET A 20 14.91 4.69 -0.48
N ALA A 21 14.56 5.95 -0.17
CA ALA A 21 13.27 6.25 0.41
C ALA A 21 12.22 5.82 -0.62
N SER A 22 11.53 4.70 -0.37
CA SER A 22 10.36 4.35 -1.17
C SER A 22 9.29 5.36 -0.81
N ALA A 23 8.83 6.13 -1.78
CA ALA A 23 7.63 6.92 -1.58
C ALA A 23 6.46 5.95 -1.38
N ASP A 24 5.48 6.32 -0.56
CA ASP A 24 4.23 5.57 -0.49
C ASP A 24 3.56 5.60 -1.88
N PRO A 25 3.00 4.46 -2.35
CA PRO A 25 2.32 4.40 -3.64
C PRO A 25 1.16 5.39 -3.68
N LYS A 26 1.04 6.12 -4.80
CA LYS A 26 0.03 7.15 -4.97
C LYS A 26 -1.20 6.56 -5.63
N VAL A 27 -2.37 6.86 -5.07
CA VAL A 27 -3.65 6.55 -5.71
C VAL A 27 -3.88 7.51 -6.87
N LEU A 28 -3.78 7.01 -8.10
CA LEU A 28 -4.06 7.78 -9.33
C LEU A 28 -5.55 7.89 -9.59
N LYS A 29 -6.30 6.83 -9.30
CA LYS A 29 -7.76 6.82 -9.39
C LYS A 29 -8.32 6.24 -8.10
N GLY A 30 -9.14 7.06 -7.44
CA GLY A 30 -9.78 6.70 -6.19
C GLY A 30 -10.68 5.47 -6.33
N PRO A 31 -11.05 4.85 -5.20
CA PRO A 31 -12.00 3.76 -5.16
C PRO A 31 -13.31 4.08 -5.88
N TYR A 32 -13.75 3.18 -6.76
CA TYR A 32 -15.04 3.23 -7.44
C TYR A 32 -15.70 1.85 -7.43
N LEU A 33 -17.01 1.83 -7.66
CA LEU A 33 -17.84 0.63 -7.54
C LEU A 33 -18.20 0.06 -8.91
N GLN A 34 -18.14 -1.25 -9.04
CA GLN A 34 -18.58 -2.03 -10.21
C GLN A 34 -19.36 -3.28 -9.77
N ASP A 35 -20.00 -3.93 -10.74
CA ASP A 35 -20.68 -5.23 -10.57
C ASP A 35 -21.61 -5.32 -9.36
N LEU A 36 -22.44 -4.29 -9.16
CA LEU A 36 -23.43 -4.26 -8.09
C LEU A 36 -24.43 -5.41 -8.24
N ALA A 37 -24.60 -6.19 -7.16
CA ALA A 37 -25.62 -7.20 -7.01
C ALA A 37 -26.30 -7.07 -5.64
N PRO A 38 -27.42 -7.78 -5.36
CA PRO A 38 -28.17 -7.60 -4.12
C PRO A 38 -27.35 -7.80 -2.83
N THR A 39 -26.35 -8.69 -2.88
CA THR A 39 -25.54 -9.08 -1.73
C THR A 39 -24.04 -8.91 -1.96
N SER A 40 -23.63 -8.22 -3.03
CA SER A 40 -22.21 -8.04 -3.34
C SER A 40 -21.93 -6.84 -4.22
N ILE A 41 -20.67 -6.40 -4.21
CA ILE A 41 -20.18 -5.31 -5.04
C ILE A 41 -18.68 -5.47 -5.27
N THR A 42 -18.17 -4.99 -6.39
CA THR A 42 -16.73 -4.93 -6.67
C THR A 42 -16.24 -3.50 -6.41
N VAL A 43 -15.17 -3.35 -5.61
CA VAL A 43 -14.47 -2.07 -5.40
C VAL A 43 -13.15 -2.12 -6.14
N MET A 44 -12.86 -1.09 -6.93
CA MET A 44 -11.63 -0.98 -7.71
C MET A 44 -10.94 0.36 -7.53
N TRP A 45 -9.61 0.36 -7.56
CA TRP A 45 -8.79 1.58 -7.53
C TRP A 45 -7.46 1.36 -8.23
N GLN A 46 -6.79 2.45 -8.59
CA GLN A 46 -5.54 2.40 -9.34
C GLN A 46 -4.42 3.16 -8.64
N PHE A 47 -3.26 2.52 -8.51
CA PHE A 47 -2.01 3.12 -8.05
C PHE A 47 -1.11 3.56 -9.21
N ASP A 48 -0.12 4.40 -8.93
CA ASP A 48 0.94 4.74 -9.88
C ASP A 48 1.86 3.55 -10.15
N GLU A 49 2.20 2.80 -9.11
CA GLU A 49 2.98 1.55 -9.15
C GLU A 49 2.26 0.38 -8.45
N PRO A 50 2.63 -0.89 -8.71
CA PRO A 50 2.01 -2.01 -8.02
C PRO A 50 2.23 -1.93 -6.50
N SER A 51 1.14 -2.02 -5.73
CA SER A 51 1.16 -1.97 -4.26
C SER A 51 0.23 -3.00 -3.66
N ASP A 52 0.61 -3.56 -2.51
CA ASP A 52 -0.34 -4.24 -1.63
C ASP A 52 -1.35 -3.21 -1.11
N ALA A 53 -2.57 -3.65 -0.85
CA ALA A 53 -3.62 -2.76 -0.38
C ALA A 53 -4.58 -3.47 0.58
N LYS A 54 -5.36 -2.68 1.28
CA LYS A 54 -6.37 -3.16 2.22
C LYS A 54 -7.65 -2.37 2.03
N LEU A 55 -8.76 -3.08 1.87
CA LEU A 55 -10.09 -2.49 1.80
C LEU A 55 -10.80 -2.72 3.13
N ILE A 56 -11.27 -1.64 3.76
CA ILE A 56 -12.08 -1.72 4.97
C ILE A 56 -13.51 -1.32 4.62
N VAL A 57 -14.47 -2.18 4.90
CA VAL A 57 -15.89 -1.96 4.63
C VAL A 57 -16.67 -2.02 5.94
N GLU A 58 -17.40 -0.96 6.26
CA GLU A 58 -18.21 -0.85 7.48
C GLU A 58 -19.69 -0.77 7.11
N GLY A 59 -20.54 -1.56 7.77
CA GLY A 59 -21.99 -1.53 7.57
C GLY A 59 -22.74 -2.35 8.63
N PRO A 60 -23.99 -2.75 8.36
CA PRO A 60 -24.86 -3.41 9.35
C PRO A 60 -24.27 -4.68 9.97
N GLY A 61 -23.57 -5.49 9.17
CA GLY A 61 -22.87 -6.70 9.61
C GLY A 61 -21.52 -6.46 10.31
N GLY A 62 -21.19 -5.21 10.66
CA GLY A 62 -19.92 -4.82 11.25
C GLY A 62 -18.84 -4.45 10.23
N VAL A 63 -17.57 -4.64 10.61
CA VAL A 63 -16.41 -4.28 9.80
C VAL A 63 -15.86 -5.51 9.09
N LYS A 64 -15.69 -5.41 7.76
CA LYS A 64 -15.00 -6.40 6.93
C LYS A 64 -13.67 -5.80 6.45
N THR A 65 -12.60 -6.57 6.55
CA THR A 65 -11.27 -6.20 6.06
C THR A 65 -10.84 -7.21 5.01
N LEU A 66 -10.48 -6.73 3.83
CA LEU A 66 -9.94 -7.55 2.75
C LEU A 66 -8.51 -7.10 2.49
N GLU A 67 -7.58 -8.06 2.47
CA GLU A 67 -6.21 -7.83 2.02
C GLU A 67 -6.15 -8.09 0.51
N ILE A 68 -5.53 -7.17 -0.23
CA ILE A 68 -5.47 -7.19 -1.69
C ILE A 68 -3.99 -7.38 -2.06
N PRO A 69 -3.65 -8.46 -2.77
CA PRO A 69 -2.28 -8.69 -3.22
C PRO A 69 -1.75 -7.55 -4.09
N LYS A 70 -0.43 -7.37 -4.08
CA LYS A 70 0.28 -6.37 -4.87
C LYS A 70 -0.20 -6.28 -6.31
N ALA A 71 -0.83 -5.17 -6.64
CA ALA A 71 -1.32 -4.89 -7.99
C ALA A 71 -1.32 -3.40 -8.28
N ARG A 72 -1.22 -3.04 -9.56
CA ARG A 72 -1.39 -1.64 -9.99
C ARG A 72 -2.86 -1.26 -10.12
N MET A 73 -3.68 -2.21 -10.53
CA MET A 73 -5.14 -2.13 -10.50
C MET A 73 -5.61 -3.07 -9.40
N ALA A 74 -6.05 -2.51 -8.29
CA ALA A 74 -6.57 -3.29 -7.18
C ALA A 74 -8.06 -3.52 -7.39
N GLU A 75 -8.49 -4.74 -7.08
CA GLU A 75 -9.87 -5.20 -7.22
C GLU A 75 -10.23 -6.03 -5.99
N ALA A 76 -11.38 -5.72 -5.39
CA ALA A 76 -11.88 -6.43 -4.24
C ALA A 76 -13.38 -6.64 -4.38
N ARG A 77 -13.79 -7.91 -4.44
CA ARG A 77 -15.20 -8.29 -4.41
C ARG A 77 -15.66 -8.46 -2.98
N VAL A 78 -16.61 -7.62 -2.55
CA VAL A 78 -17.19 -7.66 -1.21
C VAL A 78 -18.47 -8.47 -1.27
N GLU A 79 -18.48 -9.60 -0.56
CA GLU A 79 -19.59 -10.56 -0.52
C GLU A 79 -20.40 -10.45 0.77
N GLY A 80 -21.61 -11.01 0.77
CA GLY A 80 -22.46 -11.12 1.96
C GLY A 80 -22.91 -9.76 2.50
N LEU A 81 -23.23 -8.82 1.60
CA LEU A 81 -23.86 -7.56 1.94
C LEU A 81 -25.35 -7.78 2.22
N GLU A 82 -25.89 -7.01 3.16
CA GLU A 82 -27.33 -6.92 3.37
C GLU A 82 -27.93 -6.04 2.26
N PRO A 83 -28.96 -6.53 1.53
CA PRO A 83 -29.62 -5.74 0.51
C PRO A 83 -30.16 -4.42 1.06
N SER A 84 -30.24 -3.40 0.20
CA SER A 84 -30.84 -2.10 0.52
C SER A 84 -30.23 -1.42 1.76
N SER A 85 -28.96 -1.70 2.05
CA SER A 85 -28.25 -1.17 3.21
C SER A 85 -27.11 -0.24 2.81
N ARG A 86 -26.73 0.65 3.73
CA ARG A 86 -25.63 1.58 3.53
C ARG A 86 -24.32 1.00 4.05
N TYR A 87 -23.27 1.16 3.26
CA TYR A 87 -21.90 0.82 3.63
C TYR A 87 -20.98 2.02 3.43
N VAL A 88 -19.87 2.03 4.17
CA VAL A 88 -18.75 2.96 4.00
C VAL A 88 -17.51 2.14 3.69
N TYR A 89 -16.68 2.61 2.76
CA TYR A 89 -15.45 1.93 2.35
C TYR A 89 -14.28 2.91 2.24
N ARG A 90 -13.07 2.42 2.51
CA ARG A 90 -11.80 3.15 2.41
C ARG A 90 -10.65 2.22 2.10
#